data_AF-A0A1X0QA23-F1
#
_entry.id   AF-A0A1X0QA23-F1
#
_cell.length_a   1.000
_cell.length_b   1.000
_cell.length_c   1.000
_cell.angle_alpha   90.00
_cell.angle_beta   90.00
_cell.angle_gamma   90.00
#
_symmetry.space_group_name_H-M   'P 1'
#
loop_
_entity.id
_entity.type
_entity.pdbx_description
1 polymer ?
#
loop_
_entity_poly.entity_id
_entity_poly.type
_entity_poly.pdbx_seq_one_letter_code
_entity_poly.pdbx_strand_id
1 'polypeptide(L)'
;MFKQSDSLKDFKDVKDRQGNLSSRPYDRMKERDRVRFNFPVKIEGLKEQPTISLFRLEWDYKYEFMEWRRQIVEGRKMCKWKESQFLEILSLLIDERINDKLPEVFEDSEHTMQCLADVLITPSRVKILRDRLDRVKYFYSKKVSDYEHYIRKIVAEVNLVSNEESKITNNKVYSIFKNGLPGVLRDKLIFNDINDIYRAVEVIERLETESPLYIAKLKEKKVFNDKIYKDNRNIKNKKTDEYRNANGNDNKNIVEV
;
A
#
# COMPACT_ATOMS: atom_id res chain seq x y z
N MET A 1 13.51 -45.43 -57.89
CA MET A 1 14.46 -44.33 -57.57
C MET A 1 13.72 -43.40 -56.62
N PHE A 2 14.13 -43.23 -55.35
CA PHE A 2 15.11 -42.21 -54.87
C PHE A 2 14.74 -40.79 -55.39
N LYS A 3 14.53 -39.71 -54.62
CA LYS A 3 14.62 -39.31 -53.18
C LYS A 3 13.75 -38.03 -52.98
N GLN A 4 13.48 -37.41 -51.82
CA GLN A 4 13.78 -37.58 -50.37
C GLN A 4 12.56 -36.99 -49.56
N SER A 5 12.30 -37.33 -48.28
CA SER A 5 12.66 -36.63 -47.00
C SER A 5 12.24 -35.14 -46.91
N ASP A 6 11.75 -34.57 -45.80
CA ASP A 6 11.61 -34.94 -44.37
C ASP A 6 10.35 -34.19 -43.82
N SER A 7 9.68 -34.44 -42.69
CA SER A 7 9.62 -35.46 -41.63
C SER A 7 8.42 -35.03 -40.74
N LEU A 8 7.50 -35.94 -40.40
CA LEU A 8 6.63 -35.69 -39.23
C LEU A 8 7.52 -35.69 -37.98
N LYS A 9 7.47 -34.62 -37.18
CA LYS A 9 7.88 -34.65 -35.77
C LYS A 9 6.96 -33.83 -34.87
N ASP A 10 6.53 -34.51 -33.82
CA ASP A 10 6.31 -33.99 -32.47
C ASP A 10 5.13 -33.03 -32.23
N PHE A 11 3.93 -33.63 -32.31
CA PHE A 11 2.87 -33.33 -31.33
C PHE A 11 3.38 -33.65 -29.91
N LYS A 12 3.83 -32.64 -29.17
CA LYS A 12 3.87 -32.62 -27.69
C LYS A 12 4.06 -31.21 -27.12
N ASP A 13 3.59 -31.03 -25.89
CA ASP A 13 3.79 -29.88 -25.01
C ASP A 13 3.28 -28.50 -25.48
N VAL A 14 1.96 -28.41 -25.64
CA VAL A 14 1.22 -27.19 -25.27
C VAL A 14 0.64 -27.36 -23.86
N LYS A 15 1.53 -27.32 -22.86
CA LYS A 15 1.19 -27.11 -21.46
C LYS A 15 1.84 -25.82 -20.95
N ASP A 16 1.12 -25.14 -20.07
CA ASP A 16 1.65 -24.19 -19.08
C ASP A 16 2.43 -22.97 -19.62
N ARG A 17 1.71 -22.09 -20.34
CA ARG A 17 2.07 -20.66 -20.47
C ARG A 17 0.96 -19.69 -20.08
N GLN A 18 0.22 -19.99 -19.01
CA GLN A 18 -0.37 -18.92 -18.18
C GLN A 18 0.73 -18.29 -17.31
N GLY A 19 1.63 -17.54 -17.95
CA GLY A 19 2.63 -16.75 -17.25
C GLY A 19 1.97 -15.59 -16.52
N ASN A 20 1.88 -15.67 -15.19
CA ASN A 20 1.36 -14.61 -14.32
C ASN A 20 2.06 -13.27 -14.59
N LEU A 21 1.39 -12.35 -15.30
CA LEU A 21 1.81 -10.95 -15.51
C LEU A 21 1.63 -10.07 -14.25
N SER A 22 1.76 -10.66 -13.07
CA SER A 22 1.45 -10.06 -11.76
C SER A 22 2.66 -10.07 -10.81
N SER A 23 3.79 -9.53 -11.27
CA SER A 23 4.84 -8.98 -10.39
C SER A 23 5.79 -8.13 -11.24
N ARG A 24 6.07 -6.90 -10.81
CA ARG A 24 7.13 -6.12 -11.47
C ARG A 24 8.48 -6.73 -11.07
N PRO A 25 9.53 -6.68 -11.91
CA PRO A 25 10.84 -7.22 -11.57
C PRO A 25 11.44 -6.58 -10.29
N TYR A 26 11.11 -5.32 -10.00
CA TYR A 26 11.47 -4.63 -8.76
C TYR A 26 10.88 -5.26 -7.49
N ASP A 27 9.68 -5.85 -7.56
CA ASP A 27 9.05 -6.49 -6.39
C ASP A 27 9.74 -7.81 -6.06
N ARG A 28 10.16 -8.58 -7.09
CA ARG A 28 10.85 -9.88 -6.92
C ARG A 28 12.30 -9.77 -6.48
N MET A 29 13.01 -8.66 -6.77
CA MET A 29 14.36 -8.45 -6.23
C MET A 29 14.31 -8.25 -4.71
N LYS A 30 13.38 -7.43 -4.21
CA LYS A 30 13.23 -7.14 -2.76
C LYS A 30 12.89 -8.33 -1.88
N GLU A 31 12.44 -9.47 -2.43
CA GLU A 31 12.14 -10.67 -1.66
C GLU A 31 13.36 -11.57 -1.40
N ARG A 32 14.41 -11.46 -2.22
CA ARG A 32 15.56 -12.37 -2.23
C ARG A 32 16.67 -12.01 -1.24
N ASP A 33 16.80 -10.73 -0.90
CA ASP A 33 17.92 -10.22 -0.10
C ASP A 33 17.61 -10.09 1.40
N ARG A 34 16.39 -10.44 1.83
CA ARG A 34 15.95 -10.30 3.24
C ARG A 34 16.46 -11.44 4.10
N VAL A 35 16.99 -11.12 5.27
CA VAL A 35 17.21 -12.13 6.33
C VAL A 35 15.85 -12.69 6.77
N ARG A 36 15.70 -14.02 6.73
CA ARG A 36 14.47 -14.73 7.13
C ARG A 36 14.77 -15.83 8.14
N PHE A 37 13.83 -16.02 9.07
CA PHE A 37 13.86 -17.04 10.10
C PHE A 37 12.60 -17.91 9.97
N ASN A 38 12.76 -19.22 10.13
CA ASN A 38 11.68 -20.18 10.01
C ASN A 38 11.31 -20.70 11.40
N PHE A 39 10.03 -20.61 11.77
CA PHE A 39 9.54 -21.01 13.07
C PHE A 39 8.49 -22.11 12.94
N PRO A 40 8.51 -23.16 13.79
CA PRO A 40 7.49 -24.20 13.77
C PRO A 40 6.15 -23.66 14.26
N VAL A 41 5.11 -23.81 13.45
CA VAL A 41 3.70 -23.63 13.85
C VAL A 41 3.34 -24.74 14.85
N LYS A 42 2.31 -24.55 15.68
CA LYS A 42 1.85 -25.57 16.64
C LYS A 42 0.42 -26.01 16.34
N ILE A 43 0.28 -26.93 15.39
CA ILE A 43 -0.97 -27.60 15.02
C ILE A 43 -1.12 -28.89 15.84
N GLU A 44 -2.27 -29.06 16.49
CA GLU A 44 -2.57 -30.24 17.31
C GLU A 44 -2.82 -31.48 16.44
N GLY A 45 -2.41 -32.66 16.90
CA GLY A 45 -2.53 -33.92 16.15
C GLY A 45 -1.53 -34.11 15.00
N LEU A 46 -0.77 -33.07 14.62
CA LEU A 46 0.19 -33.13 13.52
C LEU A 46 1.59 -33.54 14.02
N LYS A 47 2.19 -34.58 13.43
CA LYS A 47 3.55 -35.03 13.79
C LYS A 47 4.63 -34.11 13.24
N GLU A 48 4.57 -33.81 11.95
CA GLU A 48 5.48 -32.88 11.28
C GLU A 48 4.84 -31.49 11.26
N GLN A 49 5.41 -30.55 12.01
CA GLN A 49 4.87 -29.19 12.11
C GLN A 49 5.31 -28.35 10.90
N PRO A 50 4.38 -27.68 10.19
CA PRO A 50 4.76 -26.73 9.14
C PRO A 50 5.47 -25.53 9.75
N THR A 51 6.30 -24.85 8.96
CA THR A 51 7.01 -23.64 9.39
C THR A 51 6.40 -22.39 8.79
N ILE A 52 6.43 -21.30 9.56
CA ILE A 52 6.19 -19.94 9.07
C ILE A 52 7.54 -19.24 8.88
N SER A 53 7.72 -18.56 7.74
CA SER A 53 8.92 -17.79 7.44
C SER A 53 8.66 -16.31 7.72
N LEU A 54 9.39 -15.73 8.65
CA LEU A 54 9.28 -14.32 9.05
C LEU A 54 10.61 -13.60 8.72
N PHE A 55 10.53 -12.36 8.25
CA PHE A 55 11.71 -11.58 7.87
C PHE A 55 12.18 -10.64 8.99
N ARG A 56 13.49 -10.38 9.07
CA ARG A 56 14.05 -9.33 9.92
C ARG A 56 13.59 -7.97 9.39
N LEU A 57 13.05 -7.11 10.25
CA LEU A 57 12.72 -5.75 9.89
C LEU A 57 14.01 -4.92 9.89
N GLU A 58 14.55 -4.69 8.70
CA GLU A 58 15.73 -3.85 8.50
C GLU A 58 15.36 -2.37 8.41
N TRP A 59 16.26 -1.48 8.84
CA TRP A 59 16.04 -0.02 8.84
C TRP A 59 15.65 0.52 7.46
N ASP A 60 16.18 -0.09 6.40
CA ASP A 60 15.93 0.28 5.00
C ASP A 60 14.54 -0.19 4.51
N TYR A 61 13.94 -1.16 5.21
CA TYR A 61 12.57 -1.66 4.99
C TYR A 61 11.55 -1.16 6.04
N LYS A 62 11.90 -0.19 6.89
CA LYS A 62 10.99 0.38 7.93
C LYS A 62 9.61 0.81 7.44
N TYR A 63 9.47 1.16 6.16
CA TYR A 63 8.18 1.52 5.57
C TYR A 63 7.20 0.34 5.46
N GLU A 64 7.66 -0.91 5.68
CA GLU A 64 6.90 -2.15 5.69
C GLU A 64 6.46 -2.59 7.11
N PHE A 65 6.80 -1.82 8.16
CA PHE A 65 6.52 -2.13 9.56
C PHE A 65 5.08 -2.58 9.83
N MET A 66 4.06 -1.97 9.21
CA MET A 66 2.67 -2.38 9.41
C MET A 66 2.36 -3.79 8.91
N GLU A 67 3.01 -4.23 7.82
CA GLU A 67 2.87 -5.58 7.29
C GLU A 67 3.70 -6.57 8.10
N TRP A 68 4.92 -6.18 8.49
CA TRP A 68 5.74 -6.96 9.41
C TRP A 68 5.01 -7.20 10.74
N ARG A 69 4.53 -6.16 11.43
CA ARG A 69 3.77 -6.25 12.69
C ARG A 69 2.59 -7.22 12.58
N ARG A 70 1.85 -7.18 11.46
CA ARG A 70 0.75 -8.11 11.18
C ARG A 70 1.24 -9.57 11.15
N GLN A 71 2.29 -9.85 10.37
CA GLN A 71 2.88 -11.19 10.25
C GLN A 71 3.45 -11.70 11.58
N ILE A 72 4.09 -10.83 12.36
CA ILE A 72 4.65 -11.17 13.68
C ILE A 72 3.54 -11.50 14.69
N VAL A 73 2.47 -10.72 14.76
CA VAL A 73 1.31 -10.96 15.64
C VAL A 73 0.55 -12.23 15.24
N GLU A 74 0.45 -12.53 13.94
CA GLU A 74 -0.11 -13.79 13.45
C GLU A 74 0.81 -14.98 13.77
N GLY A 75 2.11 -14.86 13.53
CA GLY A 75 3.12 -15.86 13.87
C GLY A 75 3.10 -16.24 15.35
N ARG A 76 2.98 -15.24 16.25
CA ARG A 76 2.81 -15.47 17.70
C ARG A 76 1.64 -16.39 18.04
N LYS A 77 0.50 -16.18 17.39
CA LYS A 77 -0.71 -17.02 17.57
C LYS A 77 -0.49 -18.42 17.01
N MET A 78 0.05 -18.52 15.80
CA MET A 78 0.28 -19.80 15.09
C MET A 78 1.31 -20.70 15.81
N CYS A 79 2.41 -20.12 16.28
CA CYS A 79 3.48 -20.83 16.99
C CYS A 79 3.23 -20.97 18.50
N LYS A 80 2.15 -20.38 19.03
CA LYS A 80 1.79 -20.31 20.47
C LYS A 80 3.01 -19.94 21.33
N TRP A 81 3.62 -18.79 21.07
CA TRP A 81 4.76 -18.28 21.86
C TRP A 81 4.28 -17.63 23.16
N LYS A 82 4.97 -17.93 24.27
CA LYS A 82 4.82 -17.22 25.54
C LYS A 82 5.45 -15.81 25.44
N GLU A 83 5.16 -14.95 26.42
CA GLU A 83 5.64 -13.56 26.45
C GLU A 83 7.17 -13.45 26.29
N SER A 84 7.94 -14.13 27.15
CA SER A 84 9.41 -14.12 27.09
C SER A 84 9.96 -14.60 25.74
N GLN A 85 9.45 -15.73 25.24
CA GLN A 85 9.81 -16.27 23.93
C GLN A 85 9.49 -15.29 22.80
N PHE A 86 8.42 -14.52 22.92
CA PHE A 86 8.06 -13.53 21.92
C PHE A 86 9.02 -12.35 21.95
N LEU A 87 9.40 -11.83 23.12
CA LEU A 87 10.40 -10.76 23.26
C LEU A 87 11.77 -11.18 22.71
N GLU A 88 12.22 -12.41 22.98
CA GLU A 88 13.44 -13.00 22.38
C GLU A 88 13.34 -13.10 20.85
N ILE A 89 12.17 -13.45 20.31
CA ILE A 89 11.95 -13.51 18.87
C ILE A 89 11.88 -12.11 18.25
N LEU A 90 11.36 -11.11 18.95
CA LEU A 90 11.39 -9.73 18.50
C LEU A 90 12.84 -9.22 18.35
N SER A 91 13.71 -9.45 19.35
CA SER A 91 15.10 -8.98 19.25
C SER A 91 15.87 -9.62 18.08
N LEU A 92 15.60 -10.89 17.74
CA LEU A 92 16.11 -11.55 16.54
C LEU A 92 15.55 -10.96 15.22
N LEU A 93 14.28 -10.54 15.22
CA LEU A 93 13.56 -10.07 14.03
C LEU A 93 13.65 -8.54 13.83
N ILE A 94 14.42 -7.83 14.64
CA ILE A 94 14.65 -6.39 14.53
C ILE A 94 16.14 -6.13 14.21
N ASP A 95 16.41 -5.18 13.31
CA ASP A 95 17.76 -4.70 12.98
C ASP A 95 18.38 -3.91 14.14
N GLU A 96 19.67 -4.10 14.39
CA GLU A 96 20.43 -3.38 15.43
C GLU A 96 20.23 -1.85 15.32
N ARG A 97 20.19 -1.30 14.10
CA ARG A 97 19.95 0.13 13.84
C ARG A 97 18.56 0.62 14.29
N ILE A 98 17.61 -0.29 14.49
CA ILE A 98 16.30 -0.01 15.10
C ILE A 98 16.39 -0.23 16.62
N ASN A 99 17.03 -1.31 17.09
CA ASN A 99 17.21 -1.61 18.51
C ASN A 99 17.96 -0.47 19.24
N ASP A 100 18.96 0.16 18.63
CA ASP A 100 19.69 1.34 19.14
C ASP A 100 18.80 2.57 19.43
N LYS A 101 17.52 2.52 19.04
CA LYS A 101 16.52 3.59 19.20
C LYS A 101 15.37 3.20 20.12
N LEU A 102 15.36 1.96 20.61
CA LEU A 102 14.37 1.42 21.55
C LEU A 102 14.89 1.57 22.99
N PRO A 103 14.00 1.55 24.00
CA PRO A 103 14.43 1.46 25.40
C PRO A 103 15.22 0.16 25.66
N GLU A 104 16.19 0.22 26.58
CA GLU A 104 17.05 -0.92 26.93
C GLU A 104 16.28 -2.12 27.52
N VAL A 105 15.10 -1.87 28.10
CA VAL A 105 14.25 -2.88 28.74
C VAL A 105 12.86 -2.87 28.10
N PHE A 106 12.44 -4.04 27.62
CA PHE A 106 11.07 -4.28 27.18
C PHE A 106 10.24 -4.82 28.35
N GLU A 107 9.31 -4.02 28.87
CA GLU A 107 8.41 -4.43 29.96
C GLU A 107 7.42 -5.51 29.49
N ASP A 108 6.77 -5.25 28.35
CA ASP A 108 5.87 -6.20 27.68
C ASP A 108 5.89 -6.00 26.15
N SER A 109 5.29 -6.94 25.43
CA SER A 109 5.29 -6.98 23.98
C SER A 109 4.35 -6.01 23.26
N GLU A 110 3.28 -5.52 23.90
CA GLU A 110 2.46 -4.45 23.32
C GLU A 110 3.18 -3.11 23.48
N HIS A 111 3.80 -2.85 24.63
CA HIS A 111 4.71 -1.71 24.82
C HIS A 111 5.86 -1.74 23.81
N THR A 112 6.52 -2.89 23.62
CA THR A 112 7.57 -3.08 22.61
C THR A 112 7.09 -2.73 21.19
N MET A 113 5.89 -3.21 20.82
CA MET A 113 5.27 -2.92 19.52
C MET A 113 4.91 -1.44 19.37
N GLN A 114 4.58 -0.75 20.46
CA GLN A 114 4.32 0.69 20.46
C GLN A 114 5.62 1.48 20.28
N CYS A 115 6.69 1.17 21.03
CA CYS A 115 7.99 1.83 20.85
C CYS A 115 8.53 1.66 19.41
N LEU A 116 8.38 0.47 18.83
CA LEU A 116 8.68 0.23 17.42
C LEU A 116 7.85 1.12 16.49
N ALA A 117 6.55 1.28 16.76
CA ALA A 117 5.70 2.15 15.96
C ALA A 117 6.16 3.62 16.05
N ASP A 118 6.47 4.11 17.25
CA ASP A 118 6.90 5.50 17.47
C ASP A 118 8.26 5.81 16.80
N VAL A 119 9.20 4.86 16.80
CA VAL A 119 10.49 4.98 16.10
C VAL A 119 10.34 4.95 14.57
N LEU A 120 9.44 4.13 14.03
CA LEU A 120 9.37 3.82 12.60
C LEU A 120 8.32 4.66 11.84
N ILE A 121 7.25 5.10 12.52
CA ILE A 121 6.16 5.92 11.96
C ILE A 121 6.33 7.38 12.39
N THR A 122 7.31 8.05 11.78
CA THR A 122 7.66 9.44 12.12
C THR A 122 6.49 10.42 11.96
N PRO A 123 6.47 11.57 12.69
CA PRO A 123 5.45 12.61 12.50
C PRO A 123 5.33 13.13 11.06
N SER A 124 6.44 13.17 10.32
CA SER A 124 6.46 13.52 8.90
C SER A 124 5.73 12.46 8.03
N ARG A 125 5.87 11.18 8.35
CA ARG A 125 5.10 10.09 7.72
C ARG A 125 3.62 10.21 8.05
N VAL A 126 3.25 10.44 9.32
CA VAL A 126 1.86 10.66 9.75
C VAL A 126 1.21 11.80 8.96
N LYS A 127 1.91 12.93 8.77
CA LYS A 127 1.43 14.05 7.94
C LYS A 127 1.17 13.61 6.49
N ILE A 128 2.13 12.94 5.85
CA ILE A 128 1.98 12.42 4.47
C ILE A 128 0.78 11.46 4.36
N LEU A 129 0.56 10.61 5.36
CA LEU A 129 -0.57 9.67 5.40
C LEU A 129 -1.91 10.40 5.55
N ARG A 130 -2.00 11.43 6.41
CA ARG A 130 -3.20 12.28 6.54
C ARG A 130 -3.50 13.04 5.24
N ASP A 131 -2.49 13.69 4.64
CA ASP A 131 -2.61 14.35 3.32
C ASP A 131 -3.03 13.35 2.21
N ARG A 132 -2.73 12.05 2.37
CA ARG A 132 -3.11 10.99 1.43
C ARG A 132 -4.56 10.51 1.64
N LEU A 133 -5.06 10.52 2.88
CA LEU A 133 -6.47 10.26 3.20
C LEU A 133 -7.38 11.35 2.64
N ASP A 134 -7.06 12.64 2.82
CA ASP A 134 -7.90 13.74 2.31
C ASP A 134 -8.04 13.72 0.77
N ARG A 135 -7.01 13.23 0.09
CA ARG A 135 -6.96 13.10 -1.38
C ARG A 135 -7.37 11.72 -1.88
N VAL A 136 -7.77 10.78 -1.01
CA VAL A 136 -8.20 9.44 -1.43
C VAL A 136 -9.51 9.49 -2.22
N LYS A 137 -9.63 8.63 -3.23
CA LYS A 137 -10.79 8.60 -4.14
C LYS A 137 -11.04 7.18 -4.64
N TYR A 138 -12.30 6.76 -4.65
CA TYR A 138 -12.75 5.41 -5.04
C TYR A 138 -12.34 4.96 -6.45
N PHE A 139 -12.23 5.89 -7.42
CA PHE A 139 -11.90 5.55 -8.80
C PHE A 139 -10.50 4.93 -9.02
N TYR A 140 -9.58 5.08 -8.06
CA TYR A 140 -8.27 4.43 -8.10
C TYR A 140 -8.31 2.95 -7.67
N SER A 141 -9.44 2.49 -7.13
CA SER A 141 -9.66 1.13 -6.66
C SER A 141 -10.50 0.33 -7.67
N LYS A 142 -10.28 -0.98 -7.76
CA LYS A 142 -11.02 -1.86 -8.67
C LYS A 142 -12.44 -2.08 -8.15
N LYS A 143 -12.58 -2.44 -6.87
CA LYS A 143 -13.84 -2.55 -6.11
C LYS A 143 -13.94 -1.52 -4.99
N VAL A 144 -15.12 -1.36 -4.39
CA VAL A 144 -15.32 -0.52 -3.21
C VAL A 144 -14.73 -1.14 -1.93
N SER A 145 -14.67 -2.47 -1.84
CA SER A 145 -13.93 -3.18 -0.77
C SER A 145 -12.43 -2.87 -0.80
N ASP A 146 -11.79 -2.84 -1.98
CA ASP A 146 -10.38 -2.43 -2.11
C ASP A 146 -10.17 -0.97 -1.64
N TYR A 147 -11.14 -0.09 -1.90
CA TYR A 147 -11.13 1.31 -1.50
C TYR A 147 -11.27 1.50 0.01
N GLU A 148 -12.20 0.77 0.63
CA GLU A 148 -12.39 0.76 2.08
C GLU A 148 -11.17 0.20 2.80
N HIS A 149 -10.69 -0.97 2.36
CA HIS A 149 -9.53 -1.64 2.94
C HIS A 149 -8.28 -0.75 2.90
N TYR A 150 -8.06 -0.06 1.78
CA TYR A 150 -6.96 0.88 1.63
C TYR A 150 -7.07 2.07 2.60
N ILE A 151 -8.27 2.62 2.82
CA ILE A 151 -8.49 3.67 3.83
C ILE A 151 -8.19 3.13 5.22
N ARG A 152 -8.74 1.96 5.59
CA ARG A 152 -8.49 1.34 6.90
C ARG A 152 -7.02 1.06 7.15
N LYS A 153 -6.26 0.61 6.15
CA LYS A 153 -4.82 0.36 6.28
C LYS A 153 -4.05 1.63 6.67
N ILE A 154 -4.35 2.76 6.02
CA ILE A 154 -3.71 4.05 6.37
C ILE A 154 -4.20 4.56 7.73
N VAL A 155 -5.49 4.43 8.04
CA VAL A 155 -6.06 4.85 9.32
C VAL A 155 -5.46 4.06 10.49
N ALA A 156 -5.29 2.74 10.35
CA ALA A 156 -4.66 1.91 11.36
C ALA A 156 -3.20 2.32 11.62
N GLU A 157 -2.46 2.65 10.56
CA GLU A 157 -1.08 3.13 10.66
C GLU A 157 -0.97 4.50 11.33
N VAL A 158 -1.87 5.44 10.99
CA VAL A 158 -1.93 6.76 11.64
C VAL A 158 -2.34 6.63 13.11
N ASN A 159 -3.37 5.84 13.41
CA ASN A 159 -3.93 5.72 14.75
C ASN A 159 -3.01 4.98 15.72
N LEU A 160 -2.06 4.17 15.22
CA LEU A 160 -1.08 3.44 16.04
C LEU A 160 -0.13 4.39 16.81
N VAL A 161 0.18 5.56 16.25
CA VAL A 161 1.06 6.58 16.88
C VAL A 161 0.33 7.89 17.17
N SER A 162 -1.00 7.87 17.18
CA SER A 162 -1.83 9.04 17.49
C SER A 162 -2.36 8.96 18.93
N ASN A 163 -2.26 10.06 19.68
CA ASN A 163 -2.99 10.22 20.94
C ASN A 163 -4.52 10.21 20.72
N GLU A 164 -5.30 10.01 21.78
CA GLU A 164 -6.77 9.89 21.68
C GLU A 164 -7.44 11.06 20.94
N GLU A 165 -6.96 12.29 21.15
CA GLU A 165 -7.50 13.50 20.50
C GLU A 165 -7.25 13.54 18.98
N SER A 166 -6.14 12.96 18.51
CA SER A 166 -5.77 12.98 17.09
C SER A 166 -6.11 11.69 16.34
N LYS A 167 -6.56 10.63 17.05
CA LYS A 167 -7.04 9.39 16.44
C LYS A 167 -8.21 9.64 15.48
N ILE A 168 -8.14 9.03 14.31
CA ILE A 168 -9.17 9.08 13.28
C ILE A 168 -10.31 8.14 13.70
N THR A 169 -11.41 8.71 14.19
CA THR A 169 -12.60 7.98 14.63
C THR A 169 -13.38 7.36 13.47
N ASN A 170 -14.21 6.34 13.73
CA ASN A 170 -15.05 5.69 12.70
C ASN A 170 -15.92 6.69 11.91
N ASN A 171 -16.47 7.72 12.56
CA ASN A 171 -17.24 8.77 11.89
C ASN A 171 -16.39 9.59 10.91
N LYS A 172 -15.11 9.83 11.24
CA LYS A 172 -14.15 10.47 10.34
C LYS A 172 -13.72 9.53 9.22
N VAL A 173 -13.54 8.23 9.48
CA VAL A 173 -13.29 7.19 8.45
C VAL A 173 -14.43 7.15 7.44
N TYR A 174 -15.68 7.09 7.90
CA TYR A 174 -16.86 7.14 7.04
C TYR A 174 -16.92 8.44 6.23
N SER A 175 -16.62 9.59 6.85
CA SER A 175 -16.57 10.87 6.14
C SER A 175 -15.50 10.92 5.04
N ILE A 176 -14.30 10.37 5.30
CA ILE A 176 -13.22 10.25 4.30
C ILE A 176 -13.67 9.36 3.13
N PHE A 177 -14.23 8.19 3.43
CA PHE A 177 -14.79 7.26 2.45
C PHE A 177 -15.87 7.93 1.59
N LYS A 178 -16.91 8.51 2.21
CA LYS A 178 -18.01 9.21 1.53
C LYS A 178 -17.51 10.35 0.64
N ASN A 179 -16.57 11.16 1.13
CA ASN A 179 -16.03 12.30 0.39
C ASN A 179 -15.15 11.91 -0.80
N GLY A 180 -14.61 10.69 -0.83
CA GLY A 180 -13.85 10.17 -1.96
C GLY A 180 -14.68 9.42 -3.02
N LEU A 181 -15.99 9.22 -2.79
CA LEU A 181 -16.92 8.69 -3.78
C LEU A 181 -17.28 9.72 -4.88
N PRO A 182 -17.62 9.26 -6.10
CA PRO A 182 -18.34 10.05 -7.09
C PRO A 182 -19.64 10.63 -6.51
N GLY A 183 -20.08 11.79 -7.01
CA GLY A 183 -21.31 12.48 -6.56
C GLY A 183 -22.50 11.52 -6.49
N VAL A 184 -22.86 10.87 -7.60
CA VAL A 184 -24.05 10.01 -7.65
C VAL A 184 -24.04 8.85 -6.64
N LEU A 185 -22.87 8.28 -6.30
CA LEU A 185 -22.79 7.25 -5.26
C LEU A 185 -22.97 7.85 -3.86
N ARG A 186 -22.36 9.02 -3.61
CA ARG A 186 -22.51 9.79 -2.37
C ARG A 186 -23.95 10.23 -2.14
N ASP A 187 -24.60 10.75 -3.18
CA ASP A 187 -26.00 11.20 -3.16
C ASP A 187 -26.92 10.01 -2.85
N LYS A 188 -26.63 8.83 -3.42
CA LYS A 188 -27.34 7.60 -3.08
C LYS A 188 -27.15 7.17 -1.62
N LEU A 189 -25.96 7.33 -1.02
CA LEU A 189 -25.78 7.06 0.42
C LEU A 189 -26.60 8.04 1.28
N ILE A 190 -26.60 9.33 0.91
CA ILE A 190 -27.34 10.39 1.63
C ILE A 190 -28.85 10.14 1.54
N PHE A 191 -29.37 9.83 0.35
CA PHE A 191 -30.80 9.57 0.13
C PHE A 191 -31.33 8.36 0.91
N ASN A 192 -30.48 7.37 1.19
CA ASN A 192 -30.83 6.17 1.97
C ASN A 192 -30.45 6.27 3.46
N ASP A 193 -30.10 7.47 3.95
CA ASP A 193 -29.62 7.76 5.31
C ASP A 193 -28.52 6.81 5.83
N ILE A 194 -27.61 6.45 4.93
CA ILE A 194 -26.50 5.56 5.27
C ILE A 194 -25.40 6.40 5.94
N ASN A 195 -25.20 6.18 7.24
CA ASN A 195 -24.19 6.89 8.05
C ASN A 195 -23.08 5.97 8.60
N ASP A 196 -23.05 4.72 8.15
CA ASP A 196 -22.05 3.71 8.50
C ASP A 196 -21.29 3.24 7.25
N ILE A 197 -20.01 2.89 7.43
CA ILE A 197 -19.13 2.46 6.33
C ILE A 197 -19.40 1.03 5.87
N TYR A 198 -19.79 0.10 6.75
CA TYR A 198 -20.07 -1.28 6.34
C TYR A 198 -21.31 -1.33 5.43
N ARG A 199 -22.41 -0.68 5.85
CA ARG A 199 -23.62 -0.52 5.03
C ARG A 199 -23.34 0.23 3.72
N ALA A 200 -22.46 1.22 3.74
CA ALA A 200 -22.08 1.96 2.53
C ALA A 200 -21.30 1.10 1.53
N VAL A 201 -20.40 0.22 2.01
CA VAL A 201 -19.71 -0.78 1.19
C VAL A 201 -20.74 -1.74 0.57
N GLU A 202 -21.61 -2.37 1.38
CA GLU A 202 -22.63 -3.33 0.90
C GLU A 202 -23.55 -2.78 -0.20
N VAL A 203 -23.97 -1.51 -0.10
CA VAL A 203 -24.83 -0.86 -1.10
C VAL A 203 -24.07 -0.56 -2.39
N ILE A 204 -22.77 -0.24 -2.30
CA ILE A 204 -21.95 0.02 -3.49
C ILE A 204 -21.49 -1.30 -4.13
N GLU A 205 -21.16 -2.34 -3.37
CA GLU A 205 -20.80 -3.67 -3.90
C GLU A 205 -21.97 -4.32 -4.68
N ARG A 206 -23.20 -4.14 -4.20
CA ARG A 206 -24.39 -4.50 -4.97
C ARG A 206 -24.46 -3.78 -6.30
N LEU A 207 -24.20 -2.47 -6.34
CA LEU A 207 -24.16 -1.71 -7.61
C LEU A 207 -22.99 -2.09 -8.53
N GLU A 208 -21.83 -2.46 -7.98
CA GLU A 208 -20.71 -3.02 -8.75
C GLU A 208 -21.08 -4.35 -9.42
N THR A 209 -21.97 -5.12 -8.78
CA THR A 209 -22.45 -6.42 -9.26
C THR A 209 -23.64 -6.30 -10.23
N GLU A 210 -24.66 -5.53 -9.85
CA GLU A 210 -25.93 -5.35 -10.58
C GLU A 210 -25.80 -4.40 -11.80
N SER A 211 -24.79 -3.51 -11.79
CA SER A 211 -24.64 -2.47 -12.82
C SER A 211 -23.18 -2.15 -13.17
N PRO A 212 -22.36 -3.17 -13.56
CA PRO A 212 -20.93 -3.00 -13.80
C PRO A 212 -20.61 -1.98 -14.90
N LEU A 213 -21.42 -1.91 -15.97
CA LEU A 213 -21.26 -0.93 -17.06
C LEU A 213 -21.49 0.52 -16.60
N TYR A 214 -22.38 0.74 -15.63
CA TYR A 214 -22.63 2.06 -15.05
C TYR A 214 -21.44 2.50 -14.19
N ILE A 215 -20.93 1.59 -13.35
CA ILE A 215 -19.73 1.84 -12.52
C ILE A 215 -18.48 2.09 -13.39
N ALA A 216 -18.29 1.34 -14.47
CA ALA A 216 -17.21 1.57 -15.43
C ALA A 216 -17.27 2.98 -16.02
N LYS A 217 -18.43 3.41 -16.54
CA LYS A 217 -18.65 4.76 -17.08
C LYS A 217 -18.41 5.87 -16.04
N LEU A 218 -18.75 5.65 -14.76
CA LEU A 218 -18.43 6.59 -13.68
C LEU A 218 -16.92 6.75 -13.46
N LYS A 219 -16.14 5.67 -13.55
CA LYS A 219 -14.68 5.72 -13.43
C LYS A 219 -14.03 6.35 -14.66
N GLU A 220 -14.50 6.01 -15.87
CA GLU A 220 -14.02 6.55 -17.16
C GLU A 220 -14.22 8.06 -17.29
N LYS A 221 -15.43 8.58 -17.01
CA LYS A 221 -15.73 10.02 -17.08
C LYS A 221 -14.76 10.86 -16.25
N LYS A 222 -14.27 10.32 -15.12
CA LYS A 222 -13.27 11.00 -14.31
C LYS A 222 -11.88 10.97 -14.94
N VAL A 223 -11.43 9.83 -15.46
CA VAL A 223 -10.13 9.72 -16.15
C VAL A 223 -10.06 10.66 -17.36
N PHE A 224 -11.16 10.84 -18.08
CA PHE A 224 -11.25 11.80 -19.18
C PHE A 224 -11.10 13.26 -18.71
N ASN A 225 -11.84 13.65 -17.68
CA ASN A 225 -11.71 15.00 -17.10
C ASN A 225 -10.30 15.25 -16.52
N ASP A 226 -9.72 14.29 -15.80
CA ASP A 226 -8.37 14.41 -15.21
C ASP A 226 -7.27 14.54 -16.29
N LYS A 227 -7.46 13.97 -17.49
CA LYS A 227 -6.59 14.21 -18.66
C LYS A 227 -6.72 15.64 -19.16
N ILE A 228 -7.94 16.10 -19.47
CA ILE A 228 -8.20 17.47 -19.96
C ILE A 228 -7.64 18.53 -18.99
N TYR A 229 -7.79 18.33 -17.66
CA TYR A 229 -7.24 19.24 -16.65
C TYR A 229 -5.70 19.22 -16.52
N LYS A 230 -5.03 18.16 -16.96
CA LYS A 230 -3.57 18.10 -17.05
C LYS A 230 -3.06 18.73 -18.34
N ASP A 231 -3.70 18.43 -19.46
CA ASP A 231 -3.34 18.99 -20.77
C ASP A 231 -3.52 20.52 -20.76
N ASN A 232 -4.63 21.02 -20.20
CA ASN A 232 -4.85 22.46 -20.02
C ASN A 232 -3.85 23.14 -19.07
N ARG A 233 -3.28 22.41 -18.09
CA ARG A 233 -2.19 22.94 -17.24
C ARG A 233 -0.86 23.01 -17.99
N ASN A 234 -0.54 21.98 -18.79
CA ASN A 234 0.65 21.98 -19.63
C ASN A 234 0.58 23.09 -20.71
N ILE A 235 -0.61 23.35 -21.26
CA ILE A 235 -0.84 24.46 -22.21
C ILE A 235 -0.69 25.83 -21.52
N LYS A 236 -1.20 26.00 -20.28
CA LYS A 236 -0.99 27.25 -19.53
C LYS A 236 0.48 27.50 -19.19
N ASN A 237 1.22 26.48 -18.77
CA ASN A 237 2.65 26.64 -18.45
C ASN A 237 3.49 26.97 -19.70
N LYS A 238 3.19 26.37 -20.87
CA LYS A 238 3.87 26.74 -22.13
C LYS A 238 3.71 28.22 -22.49
N LYS A 239 2.53 28.81 -22.26
CA LYS A 239 2.29 30.24 -22.54
C LYS A 239 3.02 31.21 -21.61
N THR A 240 3.56 30.75 -20.48
CA THR A 240 4.38 31.59 -19.58
C THR A 240 5.87 31.57 -19.88
N ASP A 241 6.38 30.57 -20.60
CA ASP A 241 7.81 30.46 -20.93
C ASP A 241 8.19 31.26 -22.20
N GLU A 242 7.22 31.58 -23.08
CA GLU A 242 7.44 32.35 -24.32
C GLU A 242 7.69 33.86 -24.09
N TYR A 243 7.60 34.37 -22.85
CA TYR A 243 7.83 35.79 -22.51
C TYR A 243 9.04 36.03 -21.59
N ARG A 244 9.99 35.07 -21.51
CA ARG A 244 11.26 35.23 -20.78
C ARG A 244 12.49 34.97 -21.65
N ASN A 245 12.60 35.67 -22.78
CA ASN A 245 13.85 35.85 -23.52
C ASN A 245 13.82 37.17 -24.32
N ALA A 246 13.69 38.29 -23.61
CA ALA A 246 13.87 39.63 -24.17
C ALA A 246 14.57 40.51 -23.13
N ASN A 247 15.89 40.33 -23.00
CA ASN A 247 16.85 41.28 -22.44
C ASN A 247 18.26 40.73 -22.73
N GLY A 248 18.75 40.98 -23.95
CA GLY A 248 20.16 40.80 -24.27
C GLY A 248 20.96 41.87 -23.54
N ASN A 249 21.90 41.46 -22.69
CA ASN A 249 22.78 42.37 -21.97
C ASN A 249 24.20 42.20 -22.52
N ASP A 250 24.49 42.89 -23.63
CA ASP A 250 25.81 42.91 -24.25
C ASP A 250 26.79 43.71 -23.39
N ASN A 251 27.61 43.02 -22.59
CA ASN A 251 28.82 43.59 -21.99
C ASN A 251 30.06 42.93 -22.59
N LYS A 252 30.55 43.50 -23.69
CA LYS A 252 31.90 43.23 -24.18
C LYS A 252 32.91 44.03 -23.36
N ASN A 253 33.65 43.35 -22.50
CA ASN A 253 34.94 43.87 -22.05
C ASN A 253 35.90 43.91 -23.25
N ILE A 254 36.40 45.09 -23.58
CA ILE A 254 37.62 45.28 -24.38
C ILE A 254 38.57 46.08 -23.49
N VAL A 255 39.82 45.63 -23.40
CA VAL A 255 40.89 46.24 -22.60
C VAL A 255 42.02 46.64 -23.54
N GLU A 256 42.55 47.85 -23.32
CA GLU A 256 43.75 48.45 -23.92
C GLU A 256 43.69 48.73 -25.45
N VAL A 257 44.28 49.82 -25.96
CA VAL A 257 45.27 50.77 -25.38
C VAL A 257 44.72 52.20 -25.36
#